data_AF-Q10446-F1
#
_entry.id   AF-Q10446-F1
#
_cell.length_a   1.000
_cell.length_b   1.000
_cell.length_c   1.000
_cell.angle_alpha   90.00
_cell.angle_beta   90.00
_cell.angle_gamma   90.00
#
_symmetry.space_group_name_H-M   'P 1'
#
loop_
_entity.id
_entity.type
_entity.pdbx_description
1 polymer ?
#
loop_
_entity_poly.entity_id
_entity_poly.type
_entity_poly.pdbx_seq_one_letter_code
_entity_poly.pdbx_strand_id
1 'polypeptide(L)'
;MVGTSSLDISMSGSSSSDAEQWEKQTKSVHIDNSDVNSLILDYLVIQGDEEAAKTFAEEAQITDYYIPPYVKERLEICELIKSGSINSAICKLNELEPEILDTNSELLFELLRLRLLELIREVVEEKDTSDLAVERCLNFAHENLAPLAPSNQKFLNSLELTMSLLCFPPSSYSPALKNVLNYSQRERVANLANVSILKSQGLSNESRLLSLVNFERWCEKEAQRNSIEVQKFVPKASIK
;
A
#
# COMPACT_ATOMS: atom_id res chain seq x y z
N MET A 1 -23.80 36.75 18.41
CA MET A 1 -24.99 35.91 18.14
C MET A 1 -24.63 35.00 16.99
N VAL A 2 -24.27 33.76 17.30
CA VAL A 2 -23.69 32.77 16.38
C VAL A 2 -24.81 31.82 15.96
N GLY A 3 -25.09 31.74 14.66
CA GLY A 3 -26.00 30.76 14.08
C GLY A 3 -25.18 29.64 13.44
N THR A 4 -25.12 28.49 14.09
CA THR A 4 -24.52 27.26 13.58
C THR A 4 -25.50 26.56 12.64
N SER A 5 -25.11 26.41 11.37
CA SER A 5 -25.77 25.51 10.41
C SER A 5 -25.20 24.11 10.62
N SER A 6 -25.98 23.22 11.26
CA SER A 6 -25.72 21.78 11.30
C SER A 6 -26.56 21.12 10.21
N LEU A 7 -25.90 20.50 9.24
CA LEU A 7 -26.52 19.57 8.29
C LEU A 7 -26.61 18.21 9.00
N ASP A 8 -27.65 18.04 9.81
CA ASP A 8 -27.96 16.75 10.43
C ASP A 8 -28.61 15.84 9.39
N ILE A 9 -27.82 14.96 8.77
CA ILE A 9 -28.33 13.82 7.99
C ILE A 9 -28.76 12.75 8.99
N SER A 10 -30.02 12.85 9.45
CA SER A 10 -30.69 11.83 10.26
C SER A 10 -31.22 10.71 9.36
N MET A 11 -30.46 9.63 9.19
CA MET A 11 -30.92 8.39 8.58
C MET A 11 -31.45 7.44 9.66
N SER A 12 -32.68 7.66 10.12
CA SER A 12 -33.41 6.73 10.99
C SER A 12 -34.78 6.42 10.39
N GLY A 13 -34.90 5.24 9.78
CA GLY A 13 -36.15 4.71 9.25
C GLY A 13 -35.99 4.19 7.83
N SER A 14 -35.68 2.90 7.69
CA SER A 14 -35.69 2.18 6.41
C SER A 14 -37.11 2.16 5.82
N SER A 15 -37.48 3.22 5.10
CA SER A 15 -38.68 3.27 4.27
C SER A 15 -38.29 2.99 2.82
N SER A 16 -39.07 2.16 2.10
CA SER A 16 -38.83 1.83 0.69
C SER A 16 -38.67 3.07 -0.20
N SER A 17 -39.25 4.20 0.20
CA SER A 17 -39.14 5.49 -0.49
C SER A 17 -37.72 6.05 -0.51
N ASP A 18 -36.91 5.83 0.53
CA ASP A 18 -35.56 6.40 0.60
C ASP A 18 -34.59 5.65 -0.32
N ALA A 19 -34.75 4.32 -0.40
CA ALA A 19 -33.99 3.48 -1.32
C ALA A 19 -34.33 3.79 -2.79
N GLU A 20 -35.61 3.98 -3.12
CA GLU A 20 -36.02 4.38 -4.47
C GLU A 20 -35.54 5.79 -4.85
N GLN A 21 -35.54 6.72 -3.89
CA GLN A 21 -34.98 8.06 -4.11
C GLN A 21 -33.47 8.00 -4.34
N TRP A 22 -32.74 7.20 -3.56
CA TRP A 22 -31.31 6.97 -3.76
C TRP A 22 -31.01 6.31 -5.11
N GLU A 23 -31.78 5.31 -5.52
CA GLU A 23 -31.60 4.66 -6.83
C GLU A 23 -31.88 5.64 -7.99
N LYS A 24 -32.84 6.56 -7.84
CA LYS A 24 -33.07 7.64 -8.80
C LYS A 24 -31.91 8.63 -8.83
N GLN A 25 -31.38 9.02 -7.68
CA GLN A 25 -30.24 9.92 -7.58
C GLN A 25 -28.99 9.30 -8.21
N THR A 26 -28.66 8.06 -7.86
CA THR A 26 -27.50 7.35 -8.43
C THR A 26 -27.61 7.16 -9.94
N LYS A 27 -28.80 6.84 -10.46
CA LYS A 27 -29.05 6.78 -11.92
C LYS A 27 -28.99 8.15 -12.60
N SER A 28 -29.21 9.24 -11.87
CA SER A 28 -29.10 10.60 -12.43
C SER A 28 -27.65 11.09 -12.54
N VAL A 29 -26.71 10.44 -11.85
CA VAL A 29 -25.27 10.74 -11.97
C VAL A 29 -24.76 10.13 -13.27
N HIS A 30 -24.56 10.97 -14.28
CA HIS A 30 -23.90 10.56 -15.51
C HIS A 30 -22.39 10.52 -15.30
N ILE A 31 -21.79 9.33 -15.36
CA ILE A 31 -20.34 9.15 -15.35
C ILE A 31 -19.90 9.02 -16.80
N ASP A 32 -19.04 9.93 -17.27
CA ASP A 32 -18.47 9.80 -18.61
C ASP A 32 -17.41 8.67 -18.61
N ASN A 33 -17.44 7.84 -19.65
CA ASN A 33 -16.43 6.80 -19.84
C ASN A 33 -15.03 7.43 -20.00
N SER A 34 -14.94 8.65 -20.52
CA SER A 34 -13.67 9.38 -20.64
C SER A 34 -13.02 9.64 -19.26
N ASP A 35 -13.82 9.98 -18.25
CA ASP A 35 -13.36 10.19 -16.88
C ASP A 35 -12.88 8.87 -16.25
N VAL A 36 -13.64 7.79 -16.44
CA VAL A 36 -13.27 6.45 -15.95
C VAL A 36 -11.96 5.99 -16.58
N ASN A 37 -11.82 6.14 -17.89
CA ASN A 37 -10.60 5.78 -18.59
C ASN A 37 -9.41 6.60 -18.08
N SER A 38 -9.60 7.90 -17.83
CA SER A 38 -8.57 8.76 -17.24
C SER A 38 -8.15 8.31 -15.83
N LEU A 39 -9.09 7.83 -15.00
CA LEU A 39 -8.81 7.27 -13.68
C LEU A 39 -8.04 5.95 -13.74
N ILE A 40 -8.37 5.08 -14.70
CA ILE A 40 -7.67 3.81 -14.92
C ILE A 40 -6.24 4.08 -15.41
N LEU A 41 -6.07 5.00 -16.37
CA LEU A 41 -4.75 5.35 -16.88
C LEU A 41 -3.86 5.96 -15.78
N ASP A 42 -4.40 6.88 -14.98
CA ASP A 42 -3.75 7.44 -13.78
C ASP A 42 -3.28 6.34 -12.82
N TYR A 43 -4.13 5.34 -12.56
CA TYR A 43 -3.78 4.18 -11.76
C TYR A 43 -2.61 3.38 -12.36
N LEU A 44 -2.68 3.03 -13.64
CA LEU A 44 -1.63 2.23 -14.32
C LEU A 44 -0.27 2.95 -14.29
N VAL A 45 -0.27 4.25 -14.58
CA VAL A 45 0.93 5.08 -14.54
C VAL A 45 1.52 5.16 -13.12
N ILE A 46 0.68 5.28 -12.10
CA ILE A 46 1.12 5.30 -10.71
C ILE A 46 1.66 3.94 -10.27
N GLN A 47 1.05 2.84 -10.69
CA GLN A 47 1.53 1.49 -10.37
C GLN A 47 2.86 1.11 -11.03
N GLY A 48 3.29 1.84 -12.07
CA GLY A 48 4.56 1.57 -12.74
C GLY A 48 4.43 0.73 -14.01
N ASP A 49 3.22 0.37 -14.44
CA ASP A 49 3.02 -0.48 -15.61
C ASP A 49 2.92 0.37 -16.88
N GLU A 50 4.08 0.70 -17.45
CA GLU A 50 4.20 1.53 -18.65
C GLU A 50 3.54 0.90 -19.88
N GLU A 51 3.71 -0.41 -20.07
CA GLU A 51 3.18 -1.12 -21.23
C GLU A 51 1.65 -1.20 -21.16
N ALA A 52 1.09 -1.52 -19.97
CA ALA A 52 -0.35 -1.49 -19.77
C ALA A 52 -0.93 -0.08 -19.93
N ALA A 53 -0.25 0.95 -19.41
CA ALA A 53 -0.69 2.33 -19.55
C ALA A 53 -0.75 2.77 -21.02
N LYS A 54 0.29 2.47 -21.82
CA LYS A 54 0.31 2.77 -23.26
C LYS A 54 -0.77 2.04 -24.03
N THR A 55 -0.86 0.73 -23.83
CA THR A 55 -1.86 -0.12 -24.51
C THR A 55 -3.28 0.35 -24.17
N PHE A 56 -3.54 0.63 -22.89
CA PHE A 56 -4.84 1.13 -22.44
C PHE A 56 -5.16 2.50 -23.04
N ALA A 57 -4.20 3.41 -23.11
CA ALA A 57 -4.40 4.73 -23.72
C ALA A 57 -4.74 4.62 -25.22
N GLU A 58 -4.09 3.71 -25.95
CA GLU A 58 -4.40 3.44 -27.36
C GLU A 58 -5.81 2.85 -27.54
N GLU A 59 -6.17 1.84 -26.73
CA GLU A 59 -7.49 1.20 -26.78
C GLU A 59 -8.62 2.16 -26.37
N ALA A 60 -8.39 2.98 -25.36
CA ALA A 60 -9.34 3.98 -24.86
C ALA A 60 -9.35 5.28 -25.69
N GLN A 61 -8.52 5.38 -26.74
CA GLN A 61 -8.37 6.56 -27.60
C GLN A 61 -8.02 7.85 -26.84
N ILE A 62 -7.26 7.72 -25.74
CA ILE A 62 -6.77 8.86 -24.96
C ILE A 62 -5.55 9.44 -25.70
N THR A 63 -5.69 10.65 -26.21
CA THR A 63 -4.65 11.30 -27.03
C THR A 63 -3.74 12.24 -26.25
N ASP A 64 -4.20 12.78 -25.12
CA ASP A 64 -3.47 13.73 -24.29
C ASP A 64 -3.20 13.12 -22.91
N TYR A 65 -2.16 12.30 -22.83
CA TYR A 65 -1.70 11.70 -21.58
C TYR A 65 -0.19 11.83 -21.43
N TYR A 66 0.25 11.87 -20.17
CA TYR A 66 1.65 11.95 -19.81
C TYR A 66 2.05 10.73 -18.99
N ILE A 67 3.02 9.97 -19.51
CA ILE A 67 3.72 8.95 -18.73
C ILE A 67 5.02 9.57 -18.23
N PRO A 68 5.21 9.68 -16.91
CA PRO A 68 6.45 10.17 -16.34
C PRO A 68 7.65 9.33 -16.78
N PRO A 69 8.88 9.89 -16.77
CA PRO A 69 10.08 9.08 -16.94
C PRO A 69 10.23 8.07 -15.81
N TYR A 70 11.04 7.05 -16.05
CA TYR A 70 11.47 6.03 -15.08
C TYR A 70 10.37 5.13 -14.50
N VAL A 71 9.19 5.08 -15.12
CA VAL A 71 8.05 4.24 -14.70
C VAL A 71 8.45 2.76 -14.63
N LYS A 72 9.22 2.28 -15.61
CA LYS A 72 9.76 0.93 -15.65
C LYS A 72 10.73 0.63 -14.50
N GLU A 73 11.63 1.57 -14.20
CA GLU A 73 12.61 1.45 -13.11
C GLU A 73 11.92 1.42 -11.75
N ARG A 74 10.86 2.22 -11.55
CA ARG A 74 10.03 2.15 -10.34
C ARG A 74 9.37 0.78 -10.19
N LEU A 75 8.81 0.24 -11.27
CA LEU A 75 8.21 -1.09 -11.26
C LEU A 75 9.26 -2.16 -10.93
N GLU A 76 10.45 -2.09 -11.52
CA GLU A 76 11.55 -3.00 -11.23
C GLU A 76 11.93 -2.97 -9.73
N ILE A 77 12.05 -1.78 -9.12
CA ILE A 77 12.29 -1.65 -7.67
C ILE A 77 11.17 -2.32 -6.87
N CYS A 78 9.91 -2.09 -7.22
CA CYS A 78 8.76 -2.71 -6.56
C CYS A 78 8.81 -4.25 -6.66
N GLU A 79 9.12 -4.79 -7.83
CA GLU A 79 9.21 -6.25 -8.04
C GLU A 79 10.41 -6.87 -7.30
N LEU A 80 11.54 -6.15 -7.20
CA LEU A 80 12.66 -6.57 -6.35
C LEU A 80 12.25 -6.64 -4.86
N ILE A 81 11.47 -5.67 -4.37
CA ILE A 81 10.97 -5.70 -2.99
C ILE A 81 9.97 -6.86 -2.79
N LYS A 82 9.00 -7.03 -3.70
CA LYS A 82 7.98 -8.09 -3.65
C LYS A 82 8.60 -9.50 -3.71
N SER A 83 9.66 -9.67 -4.49
CA SER A 83 10.40 -10.94 -4.57
C SER A 83 11.28 -11.21 -3.34
N GLY A 84 11.56 -10.21 -2.49
CA GLY A 84 12.44 -10.33 -1.32
C GLY A 84 13.90 -10.00 -1.62
N SER A 85 14.22 -9.51 -2.82
CA SER A 85 15.57 -9.10 -3.24
C SER A 85 15.93 -7.69 -2.73
N ILE A 86 15.88 -7.49 -1.41
CA ILE A 86 15.89 -6.15 -0.80
C ILE A 86 17.19 -5.38 -1.05
N ASN A 87 18.35 -6.06 -1.03
CA ASN A 87 19.63 -5.40 -1.32
C ASN A 87 19.67 -4.85 -2.75
N SER A 88 19.21 -5.64 -3.73
CA SER A 88 19.11 -5.20 -5.12
C SER A 88 18.13 -4.04 -5.27
N ALA A 89 17.01 -4.08 -4.55
CA ALA A 89 16.06 -2.97 -4.53
C ALA A 89 16.68 -1.69 -3.97
N ILE A 90 17.45 -1.76 -2.88
CA ILE A 90 18.15 -0.60 -2.30
C ILE A 90 19.17 -0.02 -3.28
N CYS A 91 19.98 -0.87 -3.94
CA CYS A 91 20.94 -0.41 -4.95
C CYS A 91 20.24 0.31 -6.09
N LYS A 92 19.20 -0.31 -6.68
CA LYS A 92 18.44 0.27 -7.79
C LYS A 92 17.71 1.56 -7.40
N LEU A 93 17.21 1.62 -6.16
CA LEU A 93 16.58 2.81 -5.61
C LEU A 93 17.57 3.98 -5.49
N ASN A 94 18.77 3.73 -4.97
CA ASN A 94 19.82 4.74 -4.88
C ASN A 94 20.37 5.14 -6.26
N GLU A 95 20.37 4.23 -7.25
CA GLU A 95 20.72 4.57 -8.64
C GLU A 95 19.70 5.53 -9.27
N LEU A 96 18.41 5.32 -8.97
CA LEU A 96 17.33 6.15 -9.51
C LEU A 96 17.18 7.48 -8.78
N GLU A 97 17.21 7.48 -7.44
CA GLU A 97 17.06 8.64 -6.57
C GLU A 97 18.09 8.60 -5.43
N PRO A 98 19.31 9.13 -5.63
CA PRO A 98 20.42 8.98 -4.68
C PRO A 98 20.15 9.53 -3.27
N GLU A 99 19.31 10.55 -3.13
CA GLU A 99 19.03 11.23 -1.85
C GLU A 99 17.78 10.69 -1.13
N ILE A 100 17.05 9.73 -1.73
CA ILE A 100 15.73 9.32 -1.20
C ILE A 100 15.83 8.65 0.17
N LEU A 101 16.85 7.83 0.39
CA LEU A 101 17.03 7.11 1.66
C LEU A 101 17.59 8.01 2.76
N ASP A 102 18.34 9.05 2.39
CA ASP A 102 18.86 10.05 3.33
C ASP A 102 17.75 11.00 3.81
N THR A 103 16.80 11.33 2.92
CA THR A 103 15.68 12.23 3.21
C THR A 103 14.47 11.52 3.82
N ASN A 104 14.28 10.23 3.55
CA ASN A 104 13.14 9.44 4.02
C ASN A 104 13.58 8.29 4.95
N SER A 105 13.76 8.62 6.22
CA SER A 105 14.14 7.66 7.26
C SER A 105 13.11 6.54 7.49
N GLU A 106 11.83 6.77 7.21
CA GLU A 106 10.78 5.75 7.30
C GLU A 106 10.94 4.68 6.22
N LEU A 107 11.18 5.08 4.98
CA LEU A 107 11.45 4.14 3.88
C LEU A 107 12.73 3.34 4.15
N LEU A 108 13.81 4.02 4.55
CA LEU A 108 15.06 3.36 4.90
C LEU A 108 14.86 2.31 6.00
N PHE A 109 14.20 2.69 7.09
CA PHE A 109 13.91 1.77 8.20
C PHE A 109 13.11 0.55 7.74
N GLU A 110 12.04 0.75 6.95
CA GLU A 110 11.18 -0.35 6.51
C GLU A 110 11.89 -1.29 5.52
N LEU A 111 12.74 -0.77 4.63
CA LEU A 111 13.57 -1.60 3.74
C LEU A 111 14.58 -2.45 4.55
N LEU A 112 15.30 -1.82 5.48
CA LEU A 112 16.26 -2.54 6.34
C LEU A 112 15.56 -3.56 7.24
N ARG A 113 14.40 -3.22 7.79
CA ARG A 113 13.60 -4.16 8.58
C ARG A 113 13.12 -5.33 7.73
N LEU A 114 12.69 -5.08 6.49
CA LEU A 114 12.29 -6.15 5.59
C LEU A 114 13.47 -7.06 5.25
N ARG A 115 14.68 -6.49 5.05
CA ARG A 115 15.90 -7.28 4.88
C ARG A 115 16.20 -8.17 6.10
N LEU A 116 16.08 -7.62 7.31
CA LEU A 116 16.21 -8.41 8.54
C LEU A 116 15.18 -9.55 8.57
N LEU A 117 13.93 -9.27 8.18
CA LEU A 117 12.89 -10.28 8.11
C LEU A 117 13.22 -11.40 7.12
N GLU A 118 13.79 -11.07 5.95
CA GLU A 118 14.27 -12.10 5.00
C GLU A 118 15.38 -12.96 5.63
N LEU A 119 16.34 -12.35 6.34
CA LEU A 119 17.38 -13.10 7.06
C LEU A 119 16.78 -14.03 8.12
N ILE A 120 15.77 -13.57 8.87
CA ILE A 120 15.07 -14.39 9.87
C ILE A 120 14.30 -15.53 9.18
N ARG A 121 13.68 -15.30 8.02
CA ARG A 121 13.00 -16.35 7.25
C ARG A 121 13.97 -17.44 6.81
N GLU A 122 15.16 -17.08 6.31
CA GLU A 122 16.21 -18.05 5.97
C GLU A 122 16.53 -18.95 7.19
N VAL A 123 16.79 -18.36 8.36
CA VAL A 123 17.07 -19.07 9.62
C VAL A 123 15.93 -20.02 10.00
N VAL A 124 14.69 -19.54 9.92
CA VAL A 124 13.49 -20.29 10.36
C VAL A 124 13.11 -21.41 9.37
N GLU A 125 13.14 -21.13 8.07
CA GLU A 125 12.73 -22.06 7.00
C GLU A 125 13.76 -23.16 6.78
N GLU A 126 15.05 -22.82 6.79
CA GLU A 126 16.15 -23.79 6.68
C GLU A 126 16.34 -24.61 7.97
N LYS A 127 15.64 -24.22 9.05
CA LYS A 127 15.82 -24.75 10.41
C LYS A 127 17.28 -24.66 10.89
N ASP A 128 18.03 -23.72 10.32
CA ASP A 128 19.40 -23.44 10.74
C ASP A 128 19.35 -22.55 11.98
N THR A 129 19.06 -23.17 13.13
CA THR A 129 19.13 -22.49 14.43
C THR A 129 20.55 -22.52 15.00
N SER A 130 21.57 -22.54 14.14
CA SER A 130 22.96 -22.41 14.60
C SER A 130 23.18 -21.01 15.19
N ASP A 131 24.06 -20.94 16.19
CA ASP A 131 24.43 -19.67 16.82
C ASP A 131 24.93 -18.66 15.78
N LEU A 132 25.60 -19.13 14.73
CA LEU A 132 26.11 -18.30 13.63
C LEU A 132 24.98 -17.64 12.81
N ALA A 133 23.92 -18.40 12.52
CA ALA A 133 22.80 -17.89 11.74
C ALA A 133 22.00 -16.82 12.52
N VAL A 134 21.84 -17.03 13.83
CA VAL A 134 21.24 -16.05 14.75
C VAL A 134 22.15 -14.83 14.89
N GLU A 135 23.46 -15.03 15.10
CA GLU A 135 24.45 -13.96 15.21
C GLU A 135 24.47 -13.06 13.96
N ARG A 136 24.34 -13.64 12.76
CA ARG A 136 24.20 -12.89 11.51
C ARG A 136 23.00 -11.93 11.53
N CYS A 137 21.85 -12.37 12.02
CA CYS A 137 20.67 -11.50 12.16
C CYS A 137 20.90 -10.41 13.22
N LEU A 138 21.51 -10.75 14.36
CA LEU A 138 21.82 -9.81 15.43
C LEU A 138 22.79 -8.71 14.96
N ASN A 139 23.87 -9.10 14.27
CA ASN A 139 24.85 -8.17 13.73
C ASN A 139 24.22 -7.22 12.71
N PHE A 140 23.40 -7.74 11.79
CA PHE A 140 22.67 -6.90 10.83
C PHE A 140 21.76 -5.88 11.53
N ALA A 141 20.99 -6.32 12.53
CA ALA A 141 20.12 -5.44 13.30
C ALA A 141 20.91 -4.37 14.08
N HIS A 142 22.03 -4.76 14.68
CA HIS A 142 22.90 -3.85 15.43
C HIS A 142 23.54 -2.78 14.53
N GLU A 143 24.08 -3.16 13.38
CA GLU A 143 24.78 -2.24 12.48
C GLU A 143 23.83 -1.29 11.74
N ASN A 144 22.66 -1.78 11.31
CA ASN A 144 21.80 -1.03 10.38
C ASN A 144 20.56 -0.43 11.05
N LEU A 145 19.91 -1.15 11.97
CA LEU A 145 18.63 -0.75 12.55
C LEU A 145 18.77 -0.05 13.91
N ALA A 146 19.78 -0.42 14.71
CA ALA A 146 20.00 0.20 16.02
C ALA A 146 20.28 1.71 15.98
N PRO A 147 20.99 2.28 14.97
CA PRO A 147 21.15 3.72 14.84
C PRO A 147 19.83 4.46 14.53
N LEU A 148 18.89 3.79 13.83
CA LEU A 148 17.63 4.39 13.37
C LEU A 148 16.50 4.23 14.39
N ALA A 149 16.41 3.10 15.09
CA ALA A 149 15.27 2.75 15.93
C ALA A 149 14.97 3.74 17.08
N PRO A 150 15.97 4.32 17.80
CA PRO A 150 15.72 5.24 18.90
C PRO A 150 15.11 6.58 18.47
N SER A 151 15.19 6.93 17.19
CA SER A 151 14.67 8.20 16.67
C SER A 151 13.14 8.25 16.61
N ASN A 152 12.47 7.09 16.64
CA ASN A 152 11.03 6.99 16.51
C ASN A 152 10.48 5.76 17.26
N GLN A 153 9.55 5.98 18.20
CA GLN A 153 8.94 4.90 18.98
C GLN A 153 8.29 3.81 18.11
N LYS A 154 7.75 4.17 16.94
CA LYS A 154 7.16 3.19 16.01
C LYS A 154 8.22 2.24 15.43
N PHE A 155 9.43 2.75 15.18
CA PHE A 155 10.56 1.96 14.70
C PHE A 155 11.02 0.99 15.78
N LEU A 156 11.16 1.47 17.02
CA LEU A 156 11.52 0.63 18.17
C LEU A 156 10.52 -0.53 18.36
N ASN A 157 9.22 -0.23 18.43
CA ASN A 157 8.18 -1.26 18.59
C ASN A 157 8.21 -2.29 17.44
N SER A 158 8.42 -1.82 16.22
CA SER A 158 8.51 -2.67 15.03
C SER A 158 9.75 -3.57 15.05
N LEU A 159 10.87 -3.05 15.51
CA LEU A 159 12.12 -3.78 15.67
C LEU A 159 12.00 -4.82 16.78
N GLU A 160 11.47 -4.47 17.94
CA GLU A 160 11.23 -5.41 19.06
C GLU A 160 10.38 -6.60 18.64
N LEU A 161 9.27 -6.36 17.91
CA LEU A 161 8.44 -7.43 17.36
C LEU A 161 9.19 -8.31 16.34
N THR A 162 10.06 -7.70 15.53
CA THR A 162 10.86 -8.44 14.53
C THR A 162 11.92 -9.30 15.23
N MET A 163 12.61 -8.76 16.23
CA MET A 163 13.62 -9.48 17.03
C MET A 163 13.00 -10.60 17.87
N SER A 164 11.76 -10.41 18.34
CA SER A 164 11.02 -11.45 19.06
C SER A 164 10.88 -12.75 18.25
N LEU A 165 10.92 -12.68 16.92
CA LEU A 165 10.90 -13.88 16.06
C LEU A 165 12.10 -14.80 16.29
N LEU A 166 13.26 -14.24 16.68
CA LEU A 166 14.46 -15.00 17.04
C LEU A 166 14.38 -15.61 18.44
N CYS A 167 13.57 -15.02 19.33
CA CYS A 167 13.46 -15.45 20.72
C CYS A 167 12.45 -16.60 20.94
N PHE A 168 11.51 -16.79 20.02
CA PHE A 168 10.46 -17.80 20.13
C PHE A 168 10.57 -18.82 18.99
N PRO A 169 10.30 -20.11 19.25
CA PRO A 169 10.21 -21.08 18.17
C PRO A 169 8.98 -20.79 17.29
N PRO A 170 9.01 -21.14 15.99
CA PRO A 170 7.89 -20.86 15.07
C PRO A 170 6.54 -21.42 15.50
N SER A 171 6.56 -22.53 16.25
CA SER A 171 5.36 -23.15 16.84
C SER A 171 4.68 -22.28 17.91
N SER A 172 5.41 -21.35 18.52
CA SER A 172 4.93 -20.48 19.60
C SER A 172 4.60 -19.06 19.16
N TYR A 173 4.64 -18.76 17.85
CA TYR A 173 4.35 -17.42 17.37
C TYR A 173 2.90 -16.99 17.62
N SER A 174 2.76 -15.86 18.32
CA SER A 174 1.48 -15.16 18.49
C SER A 174 0.95 -14.66 17.14
N PRO A 175 -0.35 -14.31 17.03
CA PRO A 175 -0.90 -13.73 15.81
C PRO A 175 -0.15 -12.47 15.33
N ALA A 176 0.38 -11.67 16.25
CA ALA A 176 1.18 -10.49 15.94
C ALA A 176 2.49 -10.88 15.22
N LEU A 177 3.23 -11.87 15.76
CA LEU A 177 4.46 -12.37 15.15
C LEU A 177 4.22 -13.01 13.79
N LYS A 178 3.14 -13.79 13.65
CA LYS A 178 2.72 -14.36 12.36
C LYS A 178 2.41 -13.28 11.33
N ASN A 179 1.80 -12.18 11.73
CA ASN A 179 1.53 -11.05 10.84
C ASN A 179 2.80 -10.29 10.41
N VAL A 180 3.83 -10.24 11.29
CA VAL A 180 5.14 -9.68 10.93
C VAL A 180 5.81 -10.54 9.84
N LEU A 181 5.71 -11.87 9.92
CA LEU A 181 6.26 -12.78 8.92
C LEU A 181 5.47 -12.83 7.60
N ASN A 182 4.29 -12.21 7.52
CA ASN A 182 3.45 -12.25 6.33
C ASN A 182 4.16 -11.60 5.12
N TYR A 183 4.09 -12.26 3.96
CA TYR A 183 4.61 -11.73 2.70
C TYR A 183 3.91 -10.43 2.25
N SER A 184 2.73 -10.12 2.77
CA SER A 184 2.05 -8.82 2.57
C SER A 184 2.88 -7.62 3.05
N GLN A 185 3.84 -7.83 3.95
CA GLN A 185 4.79 -6.77 4.31
C GLN A 185 5.63 -6.32 3.11
N ARG A 186 6.00 -7.23 2.20
CA ARG A 186 6.75 -6.88 0.99
C ARG A 186 5.94 -5.96 0.08
N GLU A 187 4.66 -6.25 -0.11
CA GLU A 187 3.75 -5.42 -0.90
C GLU A 187 3.58 -4.01 -0.28
N ARG A 188 3.41 -3.94 1.05
CA ARG A 188 3.32 -2.66 1.76
C ARG A 188 4.59 -1.81 1.56
N VAL A 189 5.77 -2.41 1.70
CA VAL A 189 7.04 -1.69 1.54
C VAL A 189 7.30 -1.32 0.08
N ALA A 190 6.92 -2.17 -0.88
CA ALA A 190 6.99 -1.85 -2.31
C ALA A 190 6.12 -0.61 -2.64
N ASN A 191 4.89 -0.58 -2.12
CA ASN A 191 4.02 0.58 -2.27
C ASN A 191 4.60 1.84 -1.61
N LEU A 192 5.19 1.72 -0.42
CA LEU A 192 5.87 2.82 0.25
C LEU A 192 7.05 3.35 -0.58
N ALA A 193 7.87 2.47 -1.17
CA ALA A 193 8.96 2.85 -2.05
C ALA A 193 8.44 3.58 -3.30
N ASN A 194 7.44 3.04 -3.98
CA ASN A 194 6.83 3.67 -5.17
C ASN A 194 6.29 5.08 -4.86
N VAL A 195 5.52 5.21 -3.78
CA VAL A 195 4.97 6.50 -3.32
C VAL A 195 6.09 7.48 -2.98
N SER A 196 7.18 7.00 -2.36
CA SER A 196 8.31 7.86 -1.99
C SER A 196 9.06 8.37 -3.22
N ILE A 197 9.26 7.52 -4.24
CA ILE A 197 9.88 7.92 -5.52
C ILE A 197 8.98 8.93 -6.25
N LEU A 198 7.67 8.67 -6.32
CA LEU A 198 6.72 9.62 -6.93
C LEU A 198 6.78 10.99 -6.23
N LYS A 199 6.82 10.99 -4.89
CA LYS A 199 6.96 12.23 -4.10
C LYS A 199 8.29 12.94 -4.36
N SER A 200 9.42 12.23 -4.41
CA SER A 200 10.73 12.86 -4.66
C SER A 200 10.81 13.48 -6.06
N GLN A 201 10.12 12.88 -7.03
CA GLN A 201 10.01 13.37 -8.41
C GLN A 201 8.96 14.48 -8.61
N GLY A 202 8.23 14.87 -7.56
CA GLY A 202 7.16 15.86 -7.64
C GLY A 202 5.93 15.39 -8.43
N LEU A 203 5.77 14.08 -8.60
CA LEU A 203 4.65 13.46 -9.31
C LEU A 203 3.49 13.16 -8.36
N SER A 204 2.29 13.00 -8.92
CA SER A 204 1.14 12.51 -8.15
C SER A 204 1.43 11.12 -7.61
N ASN A 205 1.36 10.97 -6.29
CA ASN A 205 1.66 9.73 -5.58
C ASN A 205 0.41 9.01 -5.06
N GLU A 206 -0.78 9.52 -5.38
CA GLU A 206 -2.07 8.96 -5.00
C GLU A 206 -2.90 8.73 -6.25
N SER A 207 -3.25 7.47 -6.52
CA SER A 207 -4.18 7.17 -7.61
C SER A 207 -5.57 7.57 -7.18
N ARG A 208 -6.21 8.42 -7.98
CA ARG A 208 -7.57 8.88 -7.71
C ARG A 208 -8.55 7.70 -7.65
N LEU A 209 -8.32 6.68 -8.48
CA LEU A 209 -9.09 5.44 -8.46
C LEU A 209 -8.93 4.70 -7.12
N LEU A 210 -7.69 4.55 -6.61
CA LEU A 210 -7.47 3.94 -5.29
C LEU A 210 -8.08 4.77 -4.15
N SER A 211 -8.00 6.10 -4.24
CA SER A 211 -8.63 6.99 -3.25
C SER A 211 -10.15 6.79 -3.22
N LEU A 212 -10.80 6.63 -4.37
CA LEU A 212 -12.24 6.31 -4.46
C LEU A 212 -12.57 4.95 -3.85
N VAL A 213 -11.80 3.89 -4.18
CA VAL A 213 -12.00 2.55 -3.61
C VAL A 213 -11.78 2.54 -2.09
N ASN A 214 -10.78 3.28 -1.60
CA ASN A 214 -10.53 3.39 -0.16
C ASN A 214 -11.63 4.18 0.54
N PHE A 215 -12.16 5.22 -0.11
CA PHE A 215 -13.31 5.98 0.39
C PHE A 215 -14.57 5.11 0.47
N GLU A 216 -14.87 4.32 -0.56
CA GLU A 216 -15.96 3.33 -0.55
C GLU A 216 -15.85 2.38 0.64
N ARG A 217 -14.68 1.74 0.83
CA ARG A 217 -14.43 0.84 1.97
C ARG A 217 -14.57 1.53 3.32
N TRP A 218 -14.20 2.80 3.41
CA TRP A 218 -14.40 3.59 4.62
C TRP A 218 -15.89 3.82 4.88
N CYS A 219 -16.66 4.21 3.86
CA CYS A 219 -18.12 4.37 3.95
C CYS A 219 -18.81 3.08 4.39
N GLU A 220 -18.42 1.92 3.84
CA GLU A 220 -18.96 0.62 4.24
C GLU A 220 -18.69 0.31 5.73
N LYS A 221 -17.46 0.53 6.20
CA LYS A 221 -17.11 0.33 7.61
C LYS A 221 -17.87 1.28 8.52
N GLU A 222 -18.07 2.52 8.10
CA GLU A 222 -18.79 3.52 8.87
C GLU A 222 -20.30 3.22 8.93
N ALA A 223 -20.89 2.75 7.82
CA ALA A 223 -22.26 2.28 7.81
C ALA A 223 -22.46 1.06 8.72
N GLN A 224 -21.52 0.10 8.71
CA GLN A 224 -21.54 -1.04 9.63
C GLN A 224 -21.48 -0.63 11.10
N ARG A 225 -20.63 0.35 11.46
CA ARG A 225 -20.54 0.90 12.82
C ARG A 225 -21.86 1.52 13.27
N ASN A 226 -22.55 2.20 12.36
CA ASN A 226 -23.83 2.85 12.62
C ASN A 226 -25.04 1.91 12.42
N SER A 227 -24.81 0.61 12.18
CA SER A 227 -25.87 -0.40 11.91
C SER A 227 -26.80 -0.02 10.74
N ILE A 228 -26.27 0.72 9.76
CA ILE A 228 -26.99 1.08 8.54
C ILE A 228 -26.80 -0.05 7.53
N GLU A 229 -27.90 -0.61 7.04
CA GLU A 229 -27.88 -1.62 5.99
C GLU A 229 -27.55 -0.98 4.64
N VAL A 230 -26.34 -1.22 4.15
CA VAL A 230 -25.93 -0.81 2.80
C VAL A 230 -26.31 -1.92 1.83
N GLN A 231 -27.11 -1.60 0.81
CA GLN A 231 -27.37 -2.54 -0.27
C GLN A 231 -26.04 -2.89 -0.96
N LYS A 232 -25.68 -4.17 -0.95
CA LYS A 232 -24.48 -4.63 -1.66
C LYS A 232 -24.64 -4.38 -3.14
N PHE A 233 -23.62 -3.77 -3.76
CA PHE A 233 -23.55 -3.72 -5.21
C PHE A 233 -23.48 -5.15 -5.76
N VAL A 234 -24.48 -5.54 -6.54
CA VAL A 234 -24.46 -6.78 -7.31
C VAL A 234 -24.22 -6.37 -8.77
N PRO A 235 -23.03 -6.65 -9.34
CA PRO A 235 -22.80 -6.38 -10.75
C PRO A 235 -23.86 -7.13 -11.55
N LYS A 236 -24.61 -6.43 -12.39
CA LYS A 236 -25.48 -7.09 -13.36
C LYS A 236 -24.55 -7.84 -14.31
N ALA A 237 -24.47 -9.16 -14.18
CA ALA A 237 -23.86 -10.02 -15.18
C ALA A 237 -24.67 -9.86 -16.49
N SER A 238 -24.28 -8.91 -17.33
CA SER A 238 -24.75 -8.78 -18.70
C SER A 238 -23.62 -9.21 -19.61
N ILE A 239 -23.44 -10.53 -19.70
CA ILE A 239 -22.78 -11.16 -20.85
C ILE A 239 -23.91 -11.54 -21.80
N LYS A 240 -24.07 -10.77 -22.87
CA LYS A 240 -24.64 -11.23 -24.14
C LYS A 240 -23.55 -11.13 -25.18
#